data_AF-A0A4Z1PLU1-F1
#
_entry.id   AF-A0A4Z1PLU1-F1
#
_cell.length_a   1.000
_cell.length_b   1.000
_cell.length_c   1.000
_cell.angle_alpha   90.00
_cell.angle_beta   90.00
_cell.angle_gamma   90.00
#
_symmetry.space_group_name_H-M   'P 1'
#
loop_
_entity.id
_entity.type
_entity.pdbx_description
1 polymer ?
#
loop_
_entity_poly.entity_id
_entity_poly.type
_entity_poly.pdbx_seq_one_letter_code
_entity_poly.pdbx_strand_id
1 'polypeptide(L)'
;MGLVSSHTKQENAANNTPPLTNLPAEIIYNILSFLPPISLGAVAQTCRLLSEHAYDDKLWQAIVHSNLPATTLKTAAPSPSFRHLYLSHLPYWFLPKHKIWFSDTQATGKLLIARYSPSRQTIEAYTVTASRGTSTFKFWKWNPEVVIHTFEPTVRLDLNQSLLRLRPRDISSSSGALTSEIYMQAETPMRSYRTHQNGHQPDKNRGLPEGAKEAIHARRFLGEPGSRTTETAVTDAEENPAAESQLPGQINSWPGSETTVAPIITQGDIYTPKEDDCNEDRIYRGQLLAVKLTGDTNIPRGEYTFIAPDIGKDGTVRIANEEMFKGARIVTSVGHIAARGYREDQYIPSQLILISHDTIAQYWETFGHISFYKRVDIDSLISAD
;
A
#
# COMPACT_ATOMS: atom_id res chain seq x y z
N MET A 1 -84.57 -39.15 26.03
CA MET A 1 -83.52 -38.56 26.90
C MET A 1 -82.26 -38.37 26.07
N GLY A 2 -82.09 -37.19 25.48
CA GLY A 2 -80.84 -36.79 24.85
C GLY A 2 -80.36 -35.53 25.58
N LEU A 3 -79.31 -35.67 26.38
CA LEU A 3 -78.69 -34.55 27.08
C LEU A 3 -77.70 -33.89 26.12
N VAL A 4 -78.03 -32.65 25.75
CA VAL A 4 -77.15 -31.68 25.11
C VAL A 4 -76.03 -31.34 26.08
N SER A 5 -74.77 -31.59 25.70
CA SER A 5 -73.61 -31.04 26.40
C SER A 5 -73.09 -29.86 25.58
N SER A 6 -73.34 -28.68 26.13
CA SER A 6 -72.82 -27.39 25.69
C SER A 6 -71.33 -27.26 26.00
N HIS A 7 -70.61 -26.69 25.03
CA HIS A 7 -69.29 -26.09 25.08
C HIS A 7 -68.68 -25.78 26.47
N THR A 8 -67.42 -26.19 26.63
CA THR A 8 -66.38 -25.23 27.04
C THR A 8 -65.14 -25.42 26.16
N LYS A 9 -65.00 -24.47 25.25
CA LYS A 9 -63.91 -24.26 24.31
C LYS A 9 -62.69 -23.82 25.11
N GLN A 10 -61.77 -24.75 25.38
CA GLN A 10 -60.51 -24.46 26.05
C GLN A 10 -59.37 -25.16 25.30
N GLU A 11 -59.14 -24.71 24.06
CA GLU A 11 -57.98 -25.10 23.26
C GLU A 11 -57.21 -23.85 22.84
N ASN A 12 -56.07 -23.66 23.49
CA ASN A 12 -54.81 -23.13 22.96
C ASN A 12 -54.84 -21.87 22.08
N ALA A 13 -55.00 -20.70 22.71
CA ALA A 13 -54.37 -19.48 22.23
C ALA A 13 -52.91 -19.42 22.75
N ALA A 14 -52.07 -20.37 22.34
CA ALA A 14 -50.64 -20.31 22.62
C ALA A 14 -50.02 -19.19 21.78
N ASN A 15 -49.60 -18.12 22.46
CA ASN A 15 -48.67 -17.06 22.05
C ASN A 15 -48.14 -17.15 20.62
N ASN A 16 -48.85 -16.51 19.68
CA ASN A 16 -48.45 -16.39 18.28
C ASN A 16 -47.39 -15.28 18.10
N THR A 17 -46.43 -15.18 19.01
CA THR A 17 -45.32 -14.22 18.91
C THR A 17 -44.28 -14.75 17.93
N PRO A 18 -43.81 -13.92 16.97
CA PRO A 18 -42.82 -14.38 16.02
C PRO A 18 -41.55 -14.83 16.75
N PRO A 19 -40.95 -15.97 16.36
CA PRO A 19 -39.84 -16.57 17.10
C PRO A 19 -38.62 -15.65 17.19
N LEU A 20 -38.36 -14.85 16.15
CA LEU A 20 -37.25 -13.88 16.13
C LEU A 20 -37.44 -12.76 17.16
N THR A 21 -38.66 -12.27 17.35
CA THR A 21 -38.96 -11.19 18.31
C THR A 21 -39.01 -11.66 19.76
N ASN A 22 -38.98 -12.97 19.99
CA ASN A 22 -38.94 -13.57 21.32
C ASN A 22 -37.51 -13.83 21.82
N LEU A 23 -36.50 -13.56 20.99
CA LEU A 23 -35.10 -13.67 21.39
C LEU A 23 -34.67 -12.50 22.28
N PRO A 24 -33.69 -12.69 23.17
CA PRO A 24 -33.07 -11.59 23.90
C PRO A 24 -32.47 -10.54 22.94
N ALA A 25 -32.47 -9.28 23.37
CA ALA A 25 -32.00 -8.14 22.59
C ALA A 25 -30.55 -8.33 22.08
N GLU A 26 -29.69 -8.97 22.86
CA GLU A 26 -28.29 -9.24 22.54
C GLU A 26 -28.16 -10.25 21.40
N ILE A 27 -29.05 -11.25 21.36
CA ILE A 27 -29.06 -12.26 20.30
C ILE A 27 -29.58 -11.64 19.01
N ILE A 28 -30.62 -10.81 19.09
CA ILE A 28 -31.11 -10.03 17.94
C ILE A 28 -29.98 -9.14 17.42
N TYR A 29 -29.32 -8.36 18.29
CA TYR A 29 -28.18 -7.52 17.92
C TYR A 29 -27.08 -8.31 17.22
N ASN A 30 -26.69 -9.47 17.76
CA ASN A 30 -25.66 -10.32 17.17
C ASN A 30 -26.06 -10.80 15.76
N ILE A 31 -27.29 -11.28 15.58
CA ILE A 31 -27.82 -11.67 14.26
C ILE A 31 -27.76 -10.48 13.27
N LEU A 32 -28.22 -9.31 13.71
CA LEU A 32 -28.24 -8.11 12.86
C LEU A 32 -26.83 -7.60 12.52
N SER A 33 -25.83 -7.84 13.37
CA SER A 33 -24.45 -7.42 13.13
C SER A 33 -23.80 -8.07 11.90
N PHE A 34 -24.33 -9.21 11.44
CA PHE A 34 -23.88 -9.89 10.22
C PHE A 34 -24.57 -9.39 8.95
N LEU A 35 -25.57 -8.51 9.05
CA LEU A 35 -26.36 -8.05 7.91
C LEU A 35 -25.72 -6.80 7.26
N PRO A 36 -25.73 -6.73 5.91
CA PRO A 36 -25.32 -5.51 5.23
C PRO A 36 -26.36 -4.38 5.43
N PRO A 37 -25.98 -3.11 5.24
CA PRO A 37 -26.83 -1.94 5.53
C PRO A 37 -28.18 -1.95 4.80
N ILE A 38 -28.23 -2.45 3.57
CA ILE A 38 -29.47 -2.57 2.78
C ILE A 38 -30.43 -3.56 3.46
N SER A 39 -29.92 -4.70 3.92
CA SER A 39 -30.72 -5.70 4.63
C SER A 39 -31.20 -5.20 5.99
N LEU A 40 -30.38 -4.41 6.71
CA LEU A 40 -30.83 -3.74 7.94
C LEU A 40 -31.99 -2.77 7.67
N GLY A 41 -31.93 -2.04 6.55
CA GLY A 41 -33.04 -1.19 6.08
C GLY A 41 -34.32 -1.99 5.83
N ALA A 42 -34.21 -3.16 5.19
CA ALA A 42 -35.35 -4.05 4.95
C ALA A 42 -35.92 -4.64 6.25
N VAL A 43 -35.07 -5.09 7.17
CA VAL A 43 -35.47 -5.58 8.50
C VAL A 43 -36.23 -4.50 9.27
N ALA A 44 -35.76 -3.25 9.22
CA ALA A 44 -36.42 -2.14 9.89
C ALA A 44 -37.84 -1.87 9.38
N GLN A 45 -38.16 -2.26 8.14
CA GLN A 45 -39.51 -2.09 7.57
C GLN A 45 -40.49 -3.20 7.99
N THR A 46 -40.04 -4.23 8.69
CA THR A 46 -40.90 -5.39 9.04
C THR A 46 -41.78 -5.15 10.26
N CYS A 47 -41.22 -4.62 11.36
CA CYS A 47 -41.97 -4.31 12.57
C CYS A 47 -41.26 -3.25 13.44
N ARG A 48 -41.99 -2.65 14.39
CA ARG A 48 -41.45 -1.58 15.26
C ARG A 48 -40.25 -2.04 16.11
N LEU A 49 -40.35 -3.23 16.72
CA LEU A 49 -39.27 -3.79 17.54
C LEU A 49 -37.98 -4.00 16.73
N LEU A 50 -38.09 -4.60 15.55
CA LEU A 50 -36.92 -4.82 14.68
C LEU A 50 -36.40 -3.52 14.08
N SER A 51 -37.26 -2.51 13.89
CA SER A 51 -36.81 -1.16 13.52
C SER A 51 -35.93 -0.52 14.58
N GLU A 52 -36.30 -0.65 15.86
CA GLU A 52 -35.49 -0.13 16.97
C GLU A 52 -34.13 -0.82 17.03
N HIS A 53 -34.09 -2.16 16.92
CA HIS A 53 -32.83 -2.90 16.91
C HIS A 53 -31.97 -2.66 15.65
N ALA A 54 -32.58 -2.58 14.46
CA ALA A 54 -31.84 -2.33 13.21
C ALA A 54 -31.27 -0.91 13.13
N TYR A 55 -31.82 0.04 13.89
CA TYR A 55 -31.33 1.42 13.97
C TYR A 55 -30.41 1.66 15.17
N ASP A 56 -30.03 0.63 15.92
CA ASP A 56 -29.02 0.72 16.98
C ASP A 56 -27.70 1.25 16.41
N ASP A 57 -27.24 2.37 16.96
CA ASP A 57 -26.10 3.11 16.43
C ASP A 57 -24.77 2.35 16.57
N LYS A 58 -24.68 1.35 17.47
CA LYS A 58 -23.48 0.50 17.58
C LYS A 58 -23.30 -0.39 16.35
N LEU A 59 -24.41 -0.87 15.74
CA LEU A 59 -24.35 -1.60 14.47
C LEU A 59 -23.78 -0.70 13.37
N TRP A 60 -24.28 0.53 13.30
CA TRP A 60 -23.86 1.49 12.30
C TRP A 60 -22.43 2.00 12.52
N GLN A 61 -21.98 2.09 13.77
CA GLN A 61 -20.58 2.39 14.10
C GLN A 61 -19.64 1.32 13.52
N ALA A 62 -19.95 0.03 13.74
CA ALA A 62 -19.16 -1.08 13.20
C ALA A 62 -19.14 -1.06 11.66
N ILE A 63 -20.28 -0.78 11.04
CA ILE A 63 -20.38 -0.61 9.59
C ILE A 63 -19.47 0.54 9.10
N VAL A 64 -19.51 1.71 9.75
CA VAL A 64 -18.65 2.85 9.37
C VAL A 64 -17.18 2.49 9.54
N HIS A 65 -16.78 1.89 10.66
CA HIS A 65 -15.39 1.45 10.90
C HIS A 65 -14.91 0.42 9.87
N SER A 66 -15.78 -0.47 9.39
CA SER A 66 -15.42 -1.41 8.32
C SER A 66 -15.05 -0.72 6.98
N ASN A 67 -15.45 0.54 6.81
CA ASN A 67 -15.09 1.38 5.66
C ASN A 67 -13.90 2.32 5.95
N LEU A 68 -13.38 2.32 7.19
CA LEU A 68 -12.31 3.20 7.67
C LEU A 68 -11.17 2.39 8.31
N PRO A 69 -10.41 1.60 7.53
CA PRO A 69 -9.40 0.68 8.08
C PRO A 69 -8.28 1.37 8.86
N ALA A 70 -8.02 2.65 8.59
CA ALA A 70 -6.94 3.43 9.19
C ALA A 70 -7.41 4.40 10.29
N THR A 71 -8.72 4.44 10.61
CA THR A 71 -9.28 5.49 11.46
C THR A 71 -10.37 4.97 12.37
N THR A 72 -10.16 5.09 13.68
CA THR A 72 -11.14 4.73 14.68
C THR A 72 -11.92 5.95 15.14
N LEU A 73 -13.19 6.04 14.72
CA LEU A 73 -14.09 7.11 15.17
C LEU A 73 -14.66 6.79 16.56
N LYS A 74 -14.33 7.65 17.55
CA LYS A 74 -14.90 7.57 18.90
C LYS A 74 -16.33 8.11 18.98
N THR A 75 -16.68 9.02 18.09
CA THR A 75 -17.99 9.69 18.04
C THR A 75 -18.42 9.91 16.60
N ALA A 76 -19.73 9.97 16.37
CA ALA A 76 -20.32 10.38 15.10
C ALA A 76 -20.32 11.90 14.91
N ALA A 77 -20.12 12.67 15.99
CA ALA A 77 -20.23 14.13 15.97
C ALA A 77 -19.33 14.78 14.90
N PRO A 78 -19.81 15.85 14.21
CA PRO A 78 -21.09 16.54 14.43
C PRO A 78 -22.35 15.86 13.85
N SER A 79 -22.24 14.72 13.16
CA SER A 79 -23.45 13.96 12.78
C SER A 79 -24.20 13.47 14.03
N PRO A 80 -25.54 13.43 14.01
CA PRO A 80 -26.34 13.03 15.18
C PRO A 80 -26.18 11.56 15.56
N SER A 81 -25.79 10.70 14.62
CA SER A 81 -25.58 9.26 14.84
C SER A 81 -24.65 8.67 13.76
N PHE A 82 -24.03 7.52 14.02
CA PHE A 82 -23.25 6.78 13.01
C PHE A 82 -24.12 6.33 11.84
N ARG A 83 -25.40 6.01 12.08
CA ARG A 83 -26.36 5.76 10.99
C ARG A 83 -26.52 6.96 10.06
N HIS A 84 -26.70 8.15 10.64
CA HIS A 84 -26.84 9.37 9.84
C HIS A 84 -25.56 9.66 9.06
N LEU A 85 -24.40 9.53 9.70
CA LEU A 85 -23.10 9.64 9.06
C LEU A 85 -22.96 8.66 7.88
N TYR A 86 -23.32 7.39 8.08
CA TYR A 86 -23.23 6.39 7.01
C TYR A 86 -24.09 6.79 5.79
N LEU A 87 -25.33 7.21 6.03
CA LEU A 87 -26.25 7.55 4.95
C LEU A 87 -25.84 8.83 4.20
N SER A 88 -25.24 9.81 4.89
CA SER A 88 -24.87 11.09 4.27
C SER A 88 -23.76 10.94 3.22
N HIS A 89 -22.94 9.88 3.32
CA HIS A 89 -21.86 9.57 2.38
C HIS A 89 -22.10 8.37 1.47
N LEU A 90 -23.25 7.70 1.54
CA LEU A 90 -23.60 6.67 0.56
C LEU A 90 -23.59 7.28 -0.86
N PRO A 91 -23.16 6.58 -1.93
CA PRO A 91 -22.50 5.28 -1.98
C PRO A 91 -20.97 5.34 -1.80
N TYR A 92 -20.40 6.50 -1.47
CA TYR A 92 -18.98 6.82 -1.60
C TYR A 92 -18.03 6.23 -0.54
N TRP A 93 -18.51 5.39 0.37
CA TRP A 93 -17.68 4.72 1.39
C TRP A 93 -16.59 3.81 0.81
N PHE A 94 -16.72 3.39 -0.45
CA PHE A 94 -15.67 2.64 -1.15
C PHE A 94 -14.37 3.45 -1.27
N LEU A 95 -14.44 4.79 -1.30
CA LEU A 95 -13.27 5.66 -1.44
C LEU A 95 -12.29 5.51 -0.26
N PRO A 96 -12.68 5.77 1.00
CA PRO A 96 -11.78 5.56 2.14
C PRO A 96 -11.55 4.08 2.48
N LYS A 97 -12.47 3.18 2.10
CA LYS A 97 -12.28 1.73 2.28
C LYS A 97 -11.14 1.20 1.42
N HIS A 98 -11.13 1.59 0.15
CA HIS A 98 -10.07 1.28 -0.82
C HIS A 98 -9.21 2.52 -1.04
N LYS A 99 -8.57 2.99 0.04
CA LYS A 99 -7.93 4.31 0.16
C LYS A 99 -6.89 4.68 -0.89
N ILE A 100 -6.26 3.73 -1.58
CA ILE A 100 -5.19 4.03 -2.54
C ILE A 100 -5.77 4.14 -3.94
N TRP A 101 -5.54 5.29 -4.58
CA TRP A 101 -5.96 5.57 -5.95
C TRP A 101 -4.77 6.00 -6.79
N PHE A 102 -4.77 5.67 -8.08
CA PHE A 102 -3.78 6.15 -9.03
C PHE A 102 -4.47 6.79 -10.22
N SER A 103 -3.88 7.87 -10.74
CA SER A 103 -4.36 8.51 -11.99
C SER A 103 -3.65 7.96 -13.22
N ASP A 104 -4.30 8.05 -14.38
CA ASP A 104 -3.85 7.54 -15.67
C ASP A 104 -2.94 8.49 -16.46
N THR A 105 -2.45 9.56 -15.82
CA THR A 105 -1.59 10.57 -16.44
C THR A 105 -0.38 9.91 -17.13
N GLN A 106 -0.16 10.25 -18.40
CA GLN A 106 0.68 9.52 -19.37
C GLN A 106 2.13 9.24 -18.95
N ALA A 107 2.76 10.06 -18.10
CA ALA A 107 4.20 9.94 -17.81
C ALA A 107 4.56 9.40 -16.42
N THR A 108 3.77 9.74 -15.39
CA THR A 108 4.13 9.42 -13.99
C THR A 108 2.94 9.11 -13.10
N GLY A 109 1.71 9.10 -13.65
CA GLY A 109 0.49 9.02 -12.83
C GLY A 109 0.45 10.04 -11.68
N LYS A 110 -0.43 9.79 -10.72
CA LYS A 110 -0.45 10.43 -9.39
C LYS A 110 -0.94 9.40 -8.41
N LEU A 111 -0.27 9.27 -7.26
CA LEU A 111 -0.75 8.43 -6.17
C LEU A 111 -1.61 9.30 -5.24
N LEU A 112 -2.84 8.89 -4.99
CA LEU A 112 -3.76 9.58 -4.09
C LEU A 112 -4.14 8.67 -2.94
N ILE A 113 -4.33 9.27 -1.77
CA ILE A 113 -4.90 8.59 -0.61
C ILE A 113 -6.23 9.26 -0.28
N ALA A 114 -7.30 8.46 -0.33
CA ALA A 114 -8.63 8.83 0.10
C ALA A 114 -8.83 8.52 1.59
N ARG A 115 -9.33 9.50 2.34
CA ARG A 115 -9.60 9.39 3.78
C ARG A 115 -10.90 10.08 4.15
N TYR A 116 -11.43 9.74 5.30
CA TYR A 116 -12.53 10.47 5.92
C TYR A 116 -11.98 11.44 6.97
N SER A 117 -12.32 12.73 6.86
CA SER A 117 -11.93 13.74 7.86
C SER A 117 -13.07 13.91 8.89
N PRO A 118 -12.90 13.48 10.15
CA PRO A 118 -13.97 13.51 11.14
C PRO A 118 -14.42 14.93 11.52
N SER A 119 -13.45 15.86 11.59
CA SER A 119 -13.68 17.26 11.95
C SER A 119 -14.57 17.99 10.93
N ARG A 120 -14.43 17.65 9.66
CA ARG A 120 -15.16 18.28 8.55
C ARG A 120 -16.32 17.44 8.03
N GLN A 121 -16.43 16.19 8.46
CA GLN A 121 -17.41 15.20 7.98
C GLN A 121 -17.36 15.06 6.46
N THR A 122 -16.16 14.99 5.90
CA THR A 122 -15.97 14.90 4.45
C THR A 122 -15.09 13.72 4.10
N ILE A 123 -15.42 13.06 2.98
CA ILE A 123 -14.49 12.13 2.31
C ILE A 123 -13.61 12.94 1.37
N GLU A 124 -12.30 12.75 1.46
CA GLU A 124 -11.33 13.56 0.72
C GLU A 124 -10.22 12.70 0.14
N ALA A 125 -9.62 13.14 -0.97
CA ALA A 125 -8.42 12.53 -1.52
C ALA A 125 -7.32 13.55 -1.74
N TYR A 126 -6.11 13.19 -1.32
CA TYR A 126 -4.93 14.02 -1.36
C TYR A 126 -3.80 13.33 -2.12
N THR A 127 -2.94 14.11 -2.77
CA THR A 127 -1.76 13.58 -3.47
C THR A 127 -0.71 13.15 -2.46
N VAL A 128 -0.14 11.96 -2.66
CA VAL A 128 1.06 11.52 -1.93
C VAL A 128 2.27 12.18 -2.57
N THR A 129 3.01 12.92 -1.76
CA THR A 129 4.21 13.64 -2.18
C THR A 129 5.40 13.12 -1.39
N ALA A 130 6.58 13.15 -2.01
CA ALA A 130 7.84 12.83 -1.37
C ALA A 130 8.79 14.02 -1.57
N SER A 131 9.32 14.55 -0.48
CA SER A 131 10.38 15.55 -0.53
C SER A 131 11.74 14.89 -0.29
N ARG A 132 12.73 15.28 -1.10
CA ARG A 132 14.12 14.89 -0.89
C ARG A 132 14.67 15.61 0.35
N GLY A 133 15.10 14.85 1.36
CA GLY A 133 15.87 15.40 2.48
C GLY A 133 17.31 15.75 2.08
N THR A 134 18.13 16.17 3.05
CA THR A 134 19.54 16.48 2.82
C THR A 134 20.27 15.25 2.28
N SER A 135 20.93 15.40 1.13
CA SER A 135 21.77 14.34 0.59
C SER A 135 23.08 14.25 1.37
N THR A 136 23.43 13.05 1.77
CA THR A 136 24.75 12.72 2.30
C THR A 136 25.46 11.81 1.32
N PHE A 137 26.77 11.98 1.26
CA PHE A 137 27.64 11.17 0.42
C PHE A 137 28.39 10.18 1.32
N LYS A 138 28.41 8.91 0.93
CA LYS A 138 29.21 7.89 1.60
C LYS A 138 29.91 7.00 0.58
N PHE A 139 31.18 6.69 0.83
CA PHE A 139 31.91 5.68 0.06
C PHE A 139 31.55 4.28 0.58
N TRP A 140 31.38 3.33 -0.34
CA TRP A 140 31.20 1.93 0.05
C TRP A 140 32.54 1.26 0.31
N LYS A 141 32.82 0.89 1.57
CA LYS A 141 34.10 0.25 1.94
C LYS A 141 34.43 -1.03 1.15
N TRP A 142 33.40 -1.75 0.68
CA TRP A 142 33.57 -2.98 -0.12
C TRP A 142 34.00 -2.68 -1.56
N ASN A 143 33.50 -1.60 -2.16
CA ASN A 143 33.88 -1.16 -3.49
C ASN A 143 34.00 0.37 -3.50
N PRO A 144 35.21 0.93 -3.36
CA PRO A 144 35.43 2.37 -3.27
C PRO A 144 35.00 3.17 -4.50
N GLU A 145 34.90 2.52 -5.67
CA GLU A 145 34.38 3.12 -6.91
C GLU A 145 32.87 3.39 -6.85
N VAL A 146 32.19 2.81 -5.87
CA VAL A 146 30.74 2.97 -5.68
C VAL A 146 30.47 4.15 -4.77
N VAL A 147 29.82 5.14 -5.36
CA VAL A 147 29.32 6.30 -4.63
C VAL A 147 27.90 6.04 -4.16
N ILE A 148 27.70 6.18 -2.84
CA ILE A 148 26.39 6.06 -2.24
C ILE A 148 25.81 7.46 -1.97
N HIS A 149 24.81 7.82 -2.76
CA HIS A 149 23.98 8.99 -2.51
C HIS A 149 22.79 8.60 -1.62
N THR A 150 22.91 8.84 -0.31
CA THR A 150 21.79 8.63 0.62
C THR A 150 21.03 9.93 0.84
N PHE A 151 19.72 9.90 0.72
CA PHE A 151 18.84 10.95 1.21
C PHE A 151 17.71 10.32 2.01
N GLU A 152 17.19 11.04 2.99
CA GLU A 152 16.04 10.60 3.78
C GLU A 152 14.76 11.17 3.15
N PRO A 153 13.98 10.38 2.38
CA PRO A 153 12.73 10.86 1.82
C PRO A 153 11.73 11.09 2.96
N THR A 154 11.02 12.22 2.90
CA THR A 154 9.84 12.43 3.74
C THR A 154 8.60 12.31 2.87
N VAL A 155 7.76 11.31 3.15
CA VAL A 155 6.51 11.06 2.43
C VAL A 155 5.36 11.68 3.22
N ARG A 156 4.51 12.47 2.55
CA ARG A 156 3.37 13.18 3.16
C ARG A 156 2.20 13.29 2.21
N LEU A 157 1.02 13.58 2.76
CA LEU A 157 -0.12 14.07 1.98
C LEU A 157 0.05 15.57 1.74
N ASP A 158 -0.16 16.01 0.49
CA ASP A 158 -0.30 17.44 0.21
C ASP A 158 -1.70 17.92 0.63
N LEU A 159 -1.83 18.35 1.89
CA LEU A 159 -3.11 18.80 2.46
C LEU A 159 -3.58 20.16 1.95
N ASN A 160 -2.74 20.90 1.21
CA ASN A 160 -3.11 22.22 0.68
C ASN A 160 -4.12 22.11 -0.46
N GLN A 161 -4.10 21.00 -1.20
CA GLN A 161 -4.97 20.78 -2.34
C GLN A 161 -5.64 19.39 -2.28
N SER A 162 -6.90 19.37 -1.87
CA SER A 162 -7.75 18.18 -2.03
C SER A 162 -8.18 18.05 -3.49
N LEU A 163 -7.84 16.92 -4.14
CA LEU A 163 -8.32 16.64 -5.51
C LEU A 163 -9.77 16.15 -5.52
N LEU A 164 -10.21 15.55 -4.42
CA LEU A 164 -11.59 15.14 -4.19
C LEU A 164 -12.01 15.61 -2.81
N ARG A 165 -13.22 16.16 -2.70
CA ARG A 165 -13.86 16.49 -1.43
C ARG A 165 -15.37 16.30 -1.55
N LEU A 166 -15.88 15.29 -0.87
CA LEU A 166 -17.30 14.96 -0.82
C LEU A 166 -17.85 15.36 0.54
N ARG A 167 -18.76 16.34 0.52
CA ARG A 167 -19.50 16.82 1.69
C ARG A 167 -20.64 15.86 2.05
N PRO A 168 -21.10 15.87 3.31
CA PRO A 168 -22.25 15.04 3.70
C PRO A 168 -23.49 15.54 2.94
N ARG A 169 -24.30 14.61 2.44
CA ARG A 169 -25.56 14.92 1.74
C ARG A 169 -26.68 15.16 2.75
N ASP A 170 -27.62 16.04 2.38
CA ASP A 170 -28.85 16.27 3.14
C ASP A 170 -29.83 15.10 2.95
N ILE A 171 -29.99 14.27 3.98
CA ILE A 171 -30.82 13.05 3.92
C ILE A 171 -32.33 13.38 3.94
N SER A 172 -32.72 14.57 4.39
CA SER A 172 -34.13 14.98 4.54
C SER A 172 -34.84 15.31 3.23
N SER A 173 -34.10 15.63 2.16
CA SER A 173 -34.66 16.08 0.88
C SER A 173 -34.70 14.99 -0.20
N SER A 174 -34.15 13.80 0.07
CA SER A 174 -33.78 12.82 -0.96
C SER A 174 -34.54 11.48 -0.85
N SER A 175 -35.87 11.49 -0.74
CA SER A 175 -36.66 10.22 -0.80
C SER A 175 -36.71 9.60 -2.21
N GLY A 176 -36.39 10.36 -3.27
CA GLY A 176 -36.44 9.88 -4.67
C GLY A 176 -35.10 9.67 -5.37
N ALA A 177 -33.98 10.20 -4.85
CA ALA A 177 -32.69 10.27 -5.56
C ALA A 177 -31.71 9.13 -5.22
N LEU A 178 -31.93 8.41 -4.10
CA LEU A 178 -31.00 7.37 -3.65
C LEU A 178 -30.93 6.18 -4.61
N THR A 179 -32.01 5.86 -5.33
CA THR A 179 -32.05 4.70 -6.25
C THR A 179 -31.37 4.95 -7.59
N SER A 180 -31.41 6.18 -8.12
CA SER A 180 -30.77 6.53 -9.40
C SER A 180 -29.26 6.75 -9.29
N GLU A 181 -28.76 7.22 -8.13
CA GLU A 181 -27.33 7.51 -7.93
C GLU A 181 -26.48 6.29 -7.52
N ILE A 182 -27.10 5.20 -7.06
CA ILE A 182 -26.39 3.95 -6.74
C ILE A 182 -25.90 3.24 -8.02
N TYR A 183 -26.48 3.58 -9.19
CA TYR A 183 -26.00 3.10 -10.48
C TYR A 183 -24.77 3.88 -10.92
N MET A 184 -23.61 3.48 -10.41
CA MET A 184 -22.32 3.84 -11.02
C MET A 184 -22.30 3.27 -12.44
N GLN A 185 -21.79 4.05 -13.40
CA GLN A 185 -21.62 3.58 -14.77
C GLN A 185 -20.68 2.36 -14.81
N ALA A 186 -20.83 1.52 -15.84
CA ALA A 186 -19.92 0.40 -16.06
C ALA A 186 -18.47 0.89 -16.12
N GLU A 187 -17.58 0.21 -15.41
CA GLU A 187 -16.16 0.55 -15.37
C GLU A 187 -15.60 0.52 -16.80
N THR A 188 -15.01 1.63 -17.24
CA THR A 188 -14.10 1.62 -18.38
C THR A 188 -12.71 1.32 -17.83
N PRO A 189 -12.13 0.14 -18.13
CA PRO A 189 -10.84 -0.22 -17.59
C PRO A 189 -9.81 0.83 -18.00
N MET A 190 -9.05 1.33 -17.03
CA MET A 190 -7.92 2.20 -17.32
C MET A 190 -6.94 1.45 -18.23
N ARG A 191 -6.71 1.97 -19.44
CA ARG A 191 -5.69 1.40 -20.34
C ARG A 191 -4.32 1.61 -19.70
N SER A 192 -3.75 0.58 -19.08
CA SER A 192 -2.30 0.50 -18.95
C SER A 192 -1.72 0.56 -20.37
N TYR A 193 -0.68 1.37 -20.59
CA TYR A 193 -0.08 1.49 -21.92
C TYR A 193 0.25 0.11 -22.46
N ARG A 194 -0.33 -0.22 -23.63
CA ARG A 194 -0.10 -1.40 -24.46
C ARG A 194 0.16 -2.70 -23.68
N THR A 195 -0.83 -3.58 -23.74
CA THR A 195 -0.57 -4.95 -24.21
C THR A 195 0.21 -4.89 -25.55
N HIS A 196 1.52 -4.65 -25.50
CA HIS A 196 2.39 -5.51 -26.28
C HIS A 196 1.99 -6.93 -25.85
N GLN A 197 2.00 -7.90 -26.75
CA GLN A 197 1.65 -9.29 -26.45
C GLN A 197 2.48 -9.93 -25.31
N ASN A 198 3.33 -9.14 -24.64
CA ASN A 198 4.14 -9.43 -23.46
C ASN A 198 3.85 -8.52 -22.25
N GLY A 199 2.66 -7.92 -22.07
CA GLY A 199 2.33 -7.21 -20.82
C GLY A 199 2.41 -8.16 -19.62
N HIS A 200 3.44 -8.00 -18.78
CA HIS A 200 3.76 -8.90 -17.67
C HIS A 200 2.93 -8.54 -16.44
N GLN A 201 1.67 -8.97 -16.40
CA GLN A 201 1.05 -9.16 -15.09
C GLN A 201 1.89 -10.21 -14.33
N PRO A 202 2.26 -10.00 -13.06
CA PRO A 202 2.98 -10.98 -12.25
C PRO A 202 2.03 -12.14 -11.96
N ASP A 203 1.83 -12.99 -12.97
CA ASP A 203 1.15 -14.25 -12.83
C ASP A 203 2.06 -15.17 -12.00
N LYS A 204 1.49 -15.78 -10.95
CA LYS A 204 2.22 -16.63 -10.00
C LYS A 204 2.91 -17.82 -10.67
N ASN A 205 2.55 -18.14 -11.91
CA ASN A 205 3.08 -19.25 -12.70
C ASN A 205 3.98 -18.83 -13.87
N ARG A 206 4.19 -17.53 -14.10
CA ARG A 206 5.03 -17.06 -15.21
C ARG A 206 6.49 -17.03 -14.74
N GLY A 207 7.34 -17.82 -15.40
CA GLY A 207 8.78 -17.76 -15.20
C GLY A 207 9.34 -16.37 -15.47
N LEU A 208 10.59 -16.14 -15.05
CA LEU A 208 11.33 -14.89 -15.27
C LEU A 208 11.22 -14.39 -16.73
N PRO A 209 11.17 -13.06 -16.97
CA PRO A 209 11.31 -12.50 -18.30
C PRO A 209 12.58 -13.01 -18.99
N GLU A 210 12.56 -13.20 -20.31
CA GLU A 210 13.70 -13.82 -21.00
C GLU A 210 14.98 -12.99 -20.85
N GLY A 211 14.89 -11.67 -21.03
CA GLY A 211 16.02 -10.77 -20.79
C GLY A 211 16.55 -10.82 -19.35
N ALA A 212 15.68 -11.06 -18.36
CA ALA A 212 16.10 -11.26 -16.97
C ALA A 212 16.88 -12.57 -16.82
N LYS A 213 16.45 -13.67 -17.45
CA LYS A 213 17.20 -14.94 -17.46
C LYS A 213 18.56 -14.77 -18.12
N GLU A 214 18.60 -14.12 -19.29
CA GLU A 214 19.82 -13.86 -20.04
C GLU A 214 20.83 -13.07 -19.20
N ALA A 215 20.39 -12.00 -18.53
CA ALA A 215 21.25 -11.21 -17.65
C ALA A 215 21.81 -12.03 -16.46
N ILE A 216 21.00 -12.91 -15.87
CA ILE A 216 21.44 -13.82 -14.80
C ILE A 216 22.47 -14.83 -15.33
N HIS A 217 22.22 -15.40 -16.50
CA HIS A 217 23.15 -16.34 -17.13
C HIS A 217 24.47 -15.67 -17.50
N ALA A 218 24.43 -14.49 -18.13
CA ALA A 218 25.61 -13.72 -18.50
C ALA A 218 26.51 -13.43 -17.29
N ARG A 219 25.92 -13.08 -16.14
CA ARG A 219 26.65 -12.92 -14.88
C ARG A 219 27.39 -14.18 -14.44
N ARG A 220 26.75 -15.36 -14.54
CA ARG A 220 27.38 -16.64 -14.15
C ARG A 220 28.60 -16.99 -15.02
N PHE A 221 28.61 -16.55 -16.28
CA PHE A 221 29.74 -16.77 -17.19
C PHE A 221 30.89 -15.77 -17.02
N LEU A 222 30.60 -14.55 -16.55
CA LEU A 222 31.61 -13.49 -16.39
C LEU A 222 32.42 -13.59 -15.08
N GLY A 223 32.02 -14.45 -14.13
CA GLY A 223 32.69 -14.60 -12.82
C GLY A 223 32.43 -13.42 -11.87
N GLU A 224 32.80 -13.58 -10.59
CA GLU A 224 32.64 -12.49 -9.61
C GLU A 224 33.45 -11.25 -10.00
N PRO A 225 32.93 -10.02 -9.78
CA PRO A 225 33.66 -8.79 -10.05
C PRO A 225 34.72 -8.58 -8.96
N GLY A 226 35.81 -9.34 -9.06
CA GLY A 226 37.06 -9.11 -8.36
C GLY A 226 38.15 -9.06 -9.41
N SER A 227 38.43 -7.86 -9.93
CA SER A 227 39.52 -7.58 -10.89
C SER A 227 39.22 -7.94 -12.35
N ARG A 228 38.60 -7.01 -13.10
CA ARG A 228 38.95 -6.75 -14.51
C ARG A 228 38.30 -5.47 -15.01
N THR A 229 39.15 -4.53 -15.45
CA THR A 229 38.80 -3.43 -16.34
C THR A 229 38.40 -4.01 -17.69
N THR A 230 37.19 -3.70 -18.15
CA THR A 230 36.82 -3.89 -19.56
C THR A 230 36.42 -2.53 -20.11
N GLU A 231 37.40 -1.86 -20.71
CA GLU A 231 37.16 -0.86 -21.74
C GLU A 231 36.56 -1.59 -22.95
N THR A 232 35.27 -1.40 -23.21
CA THR A 232 34.72 -1.32 -24.57
C THR A 232 33.26 -0.85 -24.55
N ALA A 233 33.09 0.40 -24.98
CA ALA A 233 31.98 0.95 -25.75
C ALA A 233 30.53 0.67 -25.30
N VAL A 234 29.97 1.58 -24.51
CA VAL A 234 28.62 2.13 -24.76
C VAL A 234 28.75 3.65 -24.68
N THR A 235 29.12 4.27 -25.80
CA THR A 235 28.86 5.69 -26.02
C THR A 235 27.37 5.82 -26.37
N ASP A 236 26.69 6.77 -25.73
CA ASP A 236 25.31 7.22 -26.01
C ASP A 236 24.15 6.54 -25.27
N ALA A 237 24.36 6.09 -24.03
CA ALA A 237 23.26 6.09 -23.06
C ALA A 237 23.14 7.51 -22.46
N GLU A 238 22.22 8.32 -22.99
CA GLU A 238 21.82 9.59 -22.38
C GLU A 238 21.63 9.41 -20.86
N GLU A 239 22.32 10.26 -20.10
CA GLU A 239 22.32 10.30 -18.64
C GLU A 239 20.92 10.07 -18.08
N ASN A 240 20.80 9.07 -17.22
CA ASN A 240 19.59 8.84 -16.44
C ASN A 240 19.28 10.13 -15.64
N PRO A 241 18.13 10.80 -15.85
CA PRO A 241 17.81 12.04 -15.14
C PRO A 241 17.61 11.84 -13.63
N ALA A 242 17.64 10.60 -13.12
CA ALA A 242 17.79 10.35 -11.68
C ALA A 242 19.18 10.75 -11.13
N ALA A 243 20.16 11.02 -12.00
CA ALA A 243 21.51 11.48 -11.68
C ALA A 243 21.71 13.00 -11.86
N GLU A 244 20.68 13.79 -12.20
CA GLU A 244 20.78 15.24 -12.12
C GLU A 244 20.72 15.70 -10.65
N SER A 245 21.88 15.72 -9.99
CA SER A 245 22.17 16.78 -9.03
C SER A 245 23.32 17.61 -9.58
N GLN A 246 22.92 18.70 -10.22
CA GLN A 246 23.74 19.86 -10.55
C GLN A 246 24.69 20.19 -9.39
N LEU A 247 25.98 20.29 -9.71
CA LEU A 247 26.99 20.93 -8.87
C LEU A 247 26.51 22.35 -8.50
N PRO A 248 26.46 22.74 -7.22
CA PRO A 248 26.64 24.14 -6.86
C PRO A 248 28.13 24.41 -6.75
N GLY A 249 28.63 25.25 -7.64
CA GLY A 249 29.98 25.80 -7.56
C GLY A 249 30.18 26.67 -6.31
N GLN A 250 31.46 26.79 -5.97
CA GLN A 250 32.07 27.80 -5.10
C GLN A 250 31.76 27.77 -3.59
N ILE A 251 32.62 26.98 -2.95
CA ILE A 251 33.31 27.25 -1.68
C ILE A 251 33.25 28.73 -1.28
N ASN A 252 32.49 29.03 -0.23
CA ASN A 252 32.83 30.11 0.70
C ASN A 252 33.00 29.45 2.08
N SER A 253 34.25 29.34 2.52
CA SER A 253 34.58 28.88 3.87
C SER A 253 34.13 29.93 4.88
N TRP A 254 33.54 29.50 6.00
CA TRP A 254 33.57 30.22 7.27
C TRP A 254 33.61 29.22 8.44
N PRO A 255 34.26 29.58 9.58
CA PRO A 255 34.79 28.60 10.52
C PRO A 255 33.87 28.36 11.73
N GLY A 256 33.92 27.12 12.22
CA GLY A 256 33.80 26.80 13.64
C GLY A 256 32.38 26.68 14.21
N SER A 257 31.87 25.45 14.28
CA SER A 257 31.14 24.98 15.45
C SER A 257 31.21 23.46 15.52
N GLU A 258 32.08 22.93 16.38
CA GLU A 258 31.99 21.55 16.84
C GLU A 258 30.66 21.40 17.59
N THR A 259 29.79 20.54 17.09
CA THR A 259 28.66 20.04 17.88
C THR A 259 28.63 18.54 17.74
N THR A 260 29.25 17.88 18.71
CA THR A 260 29.16 16.45 18.95
C THR A 260 27.70 16.08 19.19
N VAL A 261 27.03 15.51 18.20
CA VAL A 261 25.70 14.91 18.38
C VAL A 261 25.90 13.43 18.70
N ALA A 262 25.71 13.08 19.97
CA ALA A 262 25.66 11.70 20.43
C ALA A 262 24.43 10.99 19.81
N PRO A 263 24.54 9.69 19.45
CA PRO A 263 23.41 8.95 18.92
C PRO A 263 22.36 8.72 20.02
N ILE A 264 21.14 9.22 19.80
CA ILE A 264 19.97 8.89 20.60
C ILE A 264 19.56 7.45 20.22
N ILE A 265 19.96 6.49 21.04
CA ILE A 265 19.48 5.11 20.98
C ILE A 265 18.05 5.12 21.54
N THR A 266 17.06 4.93 20.67
CA THR A 266 15.69 4.60 21.11
C THR A 266 15.62 3.09 21.27
N GLN A 267 15.25 2.61 22.47
CA GLN A 267 15.03 1.20 22.78
C GLN A 267 13.85 0.66 21.95
N GLY A 268 14.14 0.15 20.76
CA GLY A 268 13.34 -0.84 20.05
C GLY A 268 14.12 -2.14 20.07
N ASP A 269 13.49 -3.21 20.55
CA ASP A 269 14.09 -4.50 20.85
C ASP A 269 15.06 -4.99 19.77
N ILE A 270 16.35 -5.03 20.11
CA ILE A 270 17.34 -5.78 19.34
C ILE A 270 17.04 -7.26 19.59
N TYR A 271 16.25 -7.86 18.71
CA TYR A 271 16.11 -9.31 18.67
C TYR A 271 17.45 -9.92 18.28
N THR A 272 18.18 -10.45 19.26
CA THR A 272 19.27 -11.40 19.04
C THR A 272 18.66 -12.80 19.02
N PRO A 273 18.55 -13.48 17.87
CA PRO A 273 18.07 -14.86 17.83
C PRO A 273 19.06 -15.74 18.60
N LYS A 274 18.54 -16.66 19.43
CA LYS A 274 19.34 -17.76 19.98
C LYS A 274 19.78 -18.69 18.84
N GLU A 275 21.02 -19.14 18.87
CA GLU A 275 21.74 -19.81 17.77
C GLU A 275 21.16 -21.16 17.28
N ASP A 276 20.06 -21.67 17.84
CA ASP A 276 19.67 -23.09 17.68
C ASP A 276 18.22 -23.40 17.19
N ASP A 277 17.45 -22.45 16.62
CA ASP A 277 16.16 -22.84 15.99
C ASP A 277 15.64 -21.94 14.84
N CYS A 278 16.53 -21.26 14.11
CA CYS A 278 16.15 -20.52 12.91
C CYS A 278 16.55 -21.33 11.67
N ASN A 279 15.69 -22.22 11.17
CA ASN A 279 15.92 -22.80 9.85
C ASN A 279 15.84 -21.66 8.82
N GLU A 280 16.98 -21.06 8.46
CA GLU A 280 17.07 -19.89 7.57
C GLU A 280 16.36 -20.13 6.24
N ASP A 281 16.32 -21.39 5.79
CA ASP A 281 15.59 -21.82 4.58
C ASP A 281 14.06 -21.61 4.70
N ARG A 282 13.52 -21.45 5.91
CA ARG A 282 12.11 -21.09 6.14
C ARG A 282 11.87 -19.59 6.04
N ILE A 283 12.88 -18.78 6.37
CA ILE A 283 12.79 -17.31 6.41
C ILE A 283 13.08 -16.73 5.03
N TYR A 284 14.21 -17.14 4.44
CA TYR A 284 14.69 -16.62 3.17
C TYR A 284 14.42 -17.63 2.06
N ARG A 285 13.33 -17.43 1.33
CA ARG A 285 12.93 -18.31 0.23
C ARG A 285 12.09 -17.57 -0.80
N GLY A 286 12.21 -18.01 -2.05
CA GLY A 286 11.38 -17.53 -3.15
C GLY A 286 11.89 -16.24 -3.76
N GLN A 287 11.03 -15.59 -4.54
CA GLN A 287 11.40 -14.48 -5.40
C GLN A 287 10.91 -13.14 -4.84
N LEU A 288 11.67 -12.07 -5.06
CA LEU A 288 11.20 -10.70 -4.90
C LEU A 288 11.10 -10.00 -6.27
N LEU A 289 9.94 -9.39 -6.51
CA LEU A 289 9.62 -8.66 -7.72
C LEU A 289 9.24 -7.23 -7.35
N ALA A 290 9.95 -6.24 -7.90
CA ALA A 290 9.61 -4.84 -7.71
C ALA A 290 8.96 -4.29 -8.98
N VAL A 291 7.70 -3.86 -8.86
CA VAL A 291 6.90 -3.32 -9.96
C VAL A 291 6.63 -1.83 -9.72
N LYS A 292 6.78 -1.00 -10.76
CA LYS A 292 6.49 0.43 -10.68
C LYS A 292 4.99 0.68 -10.61
N LEU A 293 4.50 1.31 -9.54
CA LEU A 293 3.08 1.64 -9.41
C LEU A 293 2.65 2.80 -10.32
N THR A 294 3.42 3.88 -10.32
CA THR A 294 3.11 5.10 -11.06
C THR A 294 3.96 5.29 -12.32
N GLY A 295 4.98 4.44 -12.49
CA GLY A 295 5.99 4.56 -13.55
C GLY A 295 6.93 5.75 -13.33
N ASP A 296 7.92 5.86 -14.21
CA ASP A 296 8.76 7.02 -14.41
C ASP A 296 9.03 7.23 -15.91
N THR A 297 9.87 8.21 -16.24
CA THR A 297 10.21 8.59 -17.62
C THR A 297 10.82 7.44 -18.43
N ASN A 298 11.39 6.43 -17.78
CA ASN A 298 12.13 5.33 -18.39
C ASN A 298 11.37 4.02 -18.27
N ILE A 299 10.88 3.67 -17.08
CA ILE A 299 10.17 2.43 -16.79
C ILE A 299 8.70 2.76 -16.48
N PRO A 300 7.75 2.36 -17.34
CA PRO A 300 6.36 2.73 -17.17
C PRO A 300 5.71 1.96 -16.01
N ARG A 301 4.52 2.42 -15.61
CA ARG A 301 3.71 1.72 -14.59
C ARG A 301 3.44 0.27 -15.01
N GLY A 302 3.46 -0.64 -14.04
CA GLY A 302 3.23 -2.07 -14.24
C GLY A 302 4.48 -2.85 -14.64
N GLU A 303 5.56 -2.18 -15.06
CA GLU A 303 6.80 -2.86 -15.40
C GLU A 303 7.69 -3.11 -14.20
N TYR A 304 8.51 -4.17 -14.30
CA TYR A 304 9.52 -4.46 -13.28
C TYR A 304 10.59 -3.38 -13.28
N THR A 305 11.06 -3.00 -12.10
CA THR A 305 12.26 -2.18 -11.93
C THR A 305 13.46 -3.02 -11.53
N PHE A 306 13.24 -4.08 -10.75
CA PHE A 306 14.23 -5.11 -10.48
C PHE A 306 13.56 -6.43 -10.08
N ILE A 307 14.31 -7.52 -10.20
CA ILE A 307 13.90 -8.88 -9.87
C ILE A 307 15.04 -9.57 -9.14
N ALA A 308 14.77 -10.11 -7.95
CA ALA A 308 15.65 -11.04 -7.24
C ALA A 308 15.05 -12.46 -7.33
N PRO A 309 15.55 -13.33 -8.23
CA PRO A 309 14.97 -14.64 -8.52
C PRO A 309 14.84 -15.58 -7.33
N ASP A 310 15.85 -15.54 -6.45
CA ASP A 310 15.88 -16.30 -5.21
C ASP A 310 16.52 -15.43 -4.13
N ILE A 311 15.82 -15.25 -3.02
CA ILE A 311 16.35 -14.58 -1.83
C ILE A 311 16.92 -15.56 -0.81
N GLY A 312 16.76 -16.87 -1.05
CA GLY A 312 17.28 -17.94 -0.25
C GLY A 312 18.76 -18.23 -0.53
N LYS A 313 19.18 -19.44 -0.17
CA LYS A 313 20.60 -19.84 -0.21
C LYS A 313 21.19 -19.80 -1.63
N ASP A 314 20.44 -20.20 -2.65
CA ASP A 314 20.98 -20.37 -4.01
C ASP A 314 21.13 -19.01 -4.72
N GLY A 315 20.36 -18.02 -4.30
CA GLY A 315 20.51 -16.63 -4.74
C GLY A 315 21.44 -15.79 -3.88
N THR A 316 21.90 -16.27 -2.72
CA THR A 316 22.78 -15.51 -1.82
C THR A 316 24.19 -15.38 -2.41
N VAL A 317 24.65 -14.15 -2.59
CA VAL A 317 26.03 -13.83 -3.00
C VAL A 317 26.93 -13.82 -1.76
N ARG A 318 26.54 -13.05 -0.74
CA ARG A 318 27.28 -12.94 0.52
C ARG A 318 26.44 -12.38 1.65
N ILE A 319 26.93 -12.54 2.87
CA ILE A 319 26.48 -11.78 4.04
C ILE A 319 27.46 -10.62 4.24
N ALA A 320 26.94 -9.40 4.28
CA ALA A 320 27.76 -8.21 4.44
C ALA A 320 28.33 -8.09 5.85
N ASN A 321 29.62 -7.75 5.93
CA ASN A 321 30.34 -7.53 7.19
C ASN A 321 30.78 -6.06 7.34
N GLU A 322 30.65 -5.27 6.29
CA GLU A 322 30.93 -3.84 6.28
C GLU A 322 29.92 -3.07 7.12
N GLU A 323 30.39 -2.03 7.82
CA GLU A 323 29.63 -1.28 8.82
C GLU A 323 28.25 -0.79 8.36
N MET A 324 28.10 -0.35 7.10
CA MET A 324 26.84 0.17 6.57
C MET A 324 25.78 -0.91 6.35
N PHE A 325 26.20 -2.12 5.92
CA PHE A 325 25.31 -3.22 5.57
C PHE A 325 25.56 -4.43 6.47
N LYS A 326 26.11 -4.23 7.66
CA LYS A 326 26.58 -5.32 8.52
C LYS A 326 25.43 -6.26 8.85
N GLY A 327 25.60 -7.55 8.55
CA GLY A 327 24.60 -8.60 8.71
C GLY A 327 23.57 -8.70 7.57
N ALA A 328 23.57 -7.78 6.61
CA ALA A 328 22.62 -7.81 5.49
C ALA A 328 22.95 -8.96 4.54
N ARG A 329 21.91 -9.70 4.14
CA ARG A 329 22.02 -10.71 3.08
C ARG A 329 21.99 -10.01 1.73
N ILE A 330 23.04 -10.23 0.94
CA ILE A 330 23.14 -9.72 -0.43
C ILE A 330 22.85 -10.87 -1.39
N VAL A 331 21.85 -10.67 -2.24
CA VAL A 331 21.37 -11.69 -3.18
C VAL A 331 21.50 -11.20 -4.62
N THR A 332 21.62 -12.15 -5.54
CA THR A 332 21.61 -11.87 -6.97
C THR A 332 20.31 -11.23 -7.40
N SER A 333 20.41 -10.22 -8.25
CA SER A 333 19.26 -9.46 -8.75
C SER A 333 19.52 -9.02 -10.19
N VAL A 334 18.48 -8.63 -10.90
CA VAL A 334 18.58 -7.95 -12.19
C VAL A 334 17.76 -6.68 -12.14
N GLY A 335 18.33 -5.59 -12.63
CA GLY A 335 17.68 -4.29 -12.71
C GLY A 335 17.20 -4.05 -14.13
N HIS A 336 16.02 -3.47 -14.28
CA HIS A 336 15.45 -3.12 -15.57
C HIS A 336 15.77 -1.66 -15.88
N ILE A 337 16.40 -1.43 -17.03
CA ILE A 337 16.77 -0.10 -17.51
C ILE A 337 16.18 0.12 -18.91
N ALA A 338 15.93 1.37 -19.26
CA ALA A 338 15.48 1.76 -20.59
C ALA A 338 15.85 3.22 -20.85
N ALA A 339 15.97 3.59 -22.12
CA ALA A 339 16.03 4.99 -22.53
C ALA A 339 14.67 5.67 -22.33
N ARG A 340 14.68 7.01 -22.37
CA ARG A 340 13.48 7.83 -22.16
C ARG A 340 12.33 7.42 -23.07
N GLY A 341 11.17 7.19 -22.46
CA GLY A 341 9.96 6.72 -23.14
C GLY A 341 9.92 5.21 -23.33
N TYR A 342 10.59 4.45 -22.48
CA TYR A 342 10.64 2.98 -22.50
C TYR A 342 11.12 2.44 -23.84
N ARG A 343 12.26 2.97 -24.30
CA ARG A 343 12.94 2.55 -25.53
C ARG A 343 14.17 1.74 -25.17
N GLU A 344 14.47 0.73 -25.99
CA GLU A 344 15.70 -0.08 -25.84
C GLU A 344 15.82 -0.64 -24.42
N ASP A 345 14.73 -1.22 -23.91
CA ASP A 345 14.69 -1.74 -22.56
C ASP A 345 15.51 -3.04 -22.44
N GLN A 346 16.25 -3.16 -21.34
CA GLN A 346 17.08 -4.33 -21.07
C GLN A 346 17.23 -4.58 -19.57
N TYR A 347 17.49 -5.84 -19.22
CA TYR A 347 17.86 -6.22 -17.86
C TYR A 347 19.38 -6.25 -17.71
N ILE A 348 19.88 -5.66 -16.64
CA ILE A 348 21.31 -5.65 -16.30
C ILE A 348 21.57 -6.34 -14.96
N PRO A 349 22.74 -6.98 -14.77
CA PRO A 349 23.13 -7.56 -13.49
C PRO A 349 23.14 -6.53 -12.36
N SER A 350 22.67 -6.96 -11.19
CA SER A 350 22.60 -6.12 -9.99
C SER A 350 22.57 -6.99 -8.73
N GLN A 351 22.63 -6.38 -7.56
CA GLN A 351 22.50 -7.10 -6.29
C GLN A 351 21.44 -6.43 -5.42
N LEU A 352 20.61 -7.24 -4.79
CA LEU A 352 19.65 -6.76 -3.81
C LEU A 352 20.22 -6.97 -2.41
N ILE A 353 20.27 -5.89 -1.63
CA ILE A 353 20.78 -5.86 -0.27
C ILE A 353 19.57 -5.82 0.66
N LEU A 354 19.36 -6.90 1.41
CA LEU A 354 18.27 -7.03 2.39
C LEU A 354 18.73 -6.42 3.73
N ILE A 355 18.45 -5.13 3.93
CA ILE A 355 18.97 -4.35 5.06
C ILE A 355 18.10 -4.54 6.31
N SER A 356 16.79 -4.38 6.17
CA SER A 356 15.82 -4.54 7.27
C SER A 356 14.43 -4.86 6.73
N HIS A 357 13.44 -5.04 7.62
CA HIS A 357 12.04 -5.23 7.24
C HIS A 357 11.46 -4.08 6.40
N ASP A 358 12.00 -2.88 6.56
CA ASP A 358 11.48 -1.65 5.94
C ASP A 358 12.46 -0.99 5.00
N THR A 359 13.66 -1.56 4.81
CA THR A 359 14.68 -0.98 3.95
C THR A 359 15.38 -2.06 3.14
N ILE A 360 15.43 -1.84 1.84
CA ILE A 360 16.23 -2.63 0.90
C ILE A 360 17.04 -1.68 0.04
N ALA A 361 18.16 -2.15 -0.49
CA ALA A 361 18.94 -1.38 -1.44
C ALA A 361 19.29 -2.21 -2.68
N GLN A 362 19.31 -1.58 -3.83
CA GLN A 362 19.67 -2.18 -5.10
C GLN A 362 21.03 -1.62 -5.53
N TYR A 363 22.04 -2.49 -5.64
CA TYR A 363 23.33 -2.16 -6.21
C TYR A 363 23.33 -2.44 -7.70
N TRP A 364 23.46 -1.39 -8.50
CA TRP A 364 23.54 -1.43 -9.96
C TRP A 364 25.00 -1.57 -10.38
N GLU A 365 25.43 -2.80 -10.65
CA GLU A 365 26.85 -3.14 -10.86
C GLU A 365 27.48 -2.35 -12.01
N THR A 366 26.77 -2.25 -13.14
CA THR A 366 27.23 -1.53 -14.33
C THR A 366 27.43 -0.03 -14.10
N PHE A 367 26.66 0.57 -13.21
CA PHE A 367 26.70 2.01 -12.95
C PHE A 367 27.51 2.40 -11.71
N GLY A 368 27.94 1.42 -10.91
CA GLY A 368 28.61 1.72 -9.64
C GLY A 368 27.73 2.53 -8.68
N HIS A 369 26.42 2.29 -8.67
CA HIS A 369 25.44 3.08 -7.91
C HIS A 369 24.55 2.22 -7.02
N ILE A 370 24.17 2.75 -5.84
CA ILE A 370 23.23 2.09 -4.92
C ILE A 370 21.96 2.92 -4.75
N SER A 371 20.80 2.32 -5.04
CA SER A 371 19.48 2.92 -4.82
C SER A 371 18.83 2.34 -3.58
N PHE A 372 18.36 3.18 -2.66
CA PHE A 372 17.62 2.75 -1.46
C PHE A 372 16.11 2.81 -1.69
N TYR A 373 15.41 1.82 -1.12
CA TYR A 373 13.96 1.77 -1.09
C TYR A 373 13.51 1.58 0.36
N LYS A 374 12.63 2.47 0.81
CA LYS A 374 12.05 2.45 2.16
C LYS A 374 10.56 2.13 2.08
N ARG A 375 10.10 1.23 2.95
CA ARG A 375 8.67 0.94 3.09
C ARG A 375 7.95 2.18 3.64
N VAL A 376 6.78 2.47 3.09
CA VAL A 376 5.90 3.54 3.57
C VAL A 376 4.71 2.91 4.27
N ASP A 377 4.46 3.31 5.51
CA ASP A 377 3.22 3.00 6.23
C ASP A 377 2.12 3.96 5.76
N ILE A 378 1.24 3.46 4.90
CA ILE A 378 0.14 4.23 4.33
C ILE A 378 -0.88 4.66 5.40
N ASP A 379 -1.07 3.87 6.45
CA ASP A 379 -2.05 4.18 7.50
C ASP A 379 -1.57 5.34 8.38
N SER A 380 -0.26 5.44 8.59
CA SER A 380 0.34 6.62 9.25
C SER A 380 0.11 7.94 8.51
N LEU A 381 -0.06 7.90 7.18
CA LEU A 381 -0.33 9.10 6.38
C LEU A 381 -1.77 9.59 6.54
N ILE A 382 -2.69 8.71 6.96
CA ILE A 382 -4.12 9.00 7.10
C ILE A 382 -4.42 9.55 8.50
N SER A 383 -3.77 9.00 9.53
CA SER A 383 -3.98 9.33 10.93
C SER A 383 -3.40 10.67 11.38
N ALA A 384 -2.59 11.32 10.54
CA ALA A 384 -2.12 12.68 10.72
C ALA A 384 -3.25 13.69 10.44
N ASP A 385 -4.13 13.89 11.41
CA ASP A 385 -5.04 15.05 11.50
C ASP A 385 -4.68 15.91 12.72
#